data_AF-A0A2G5IPZ1-F1
#
_entry.id   AF-A0A2G5IPZ1-F1
#
_cell.length_a   1.000
_cell.length_b   1.000
_cell.length_c   1.000
_cell.angle_alpha   90.00
_cell.angle_beta   90.00
_cell.angle_gamma   90.00
#
_symmetry.space_group_name_H-M   'P 1'
#
loop_
_entity.id
_entity.type
_entity.pdbx_description
1 polymer ?
#
loop_
_entity_poly.entity_id
_entity_poly.type
_entity_poly.pdbx_seq_one_letter_code
_entity_poly.pdbx_strand_id
1 'polypeptide(L)' 'MLALCHTGRPTDALAAYEGARQRLAEAMGADPGPALQSLHERILRQDPTLLPLPAMPVP' A
#
# COMPACT_ATOMS: atom_id res chain seq x y z
N MET A 1 2.36 -2.89 -4.37
CA MET A 1 1.97 -1.67 -3.62
C MET A 1 3.17 -0.86 -3.19
N LEU A 2 4.03 -1.35 -2.29
CA LEU A 2 5.21 -0.60 -1.80
C LEU A 2 6.17 -0.17 -2.94
N ALA A 3 6.43 -1.06 -3.89
CA ALA A 3 7.25 -0.75 -5.08
C ALA A 3 6.66 0.35 -5.98
N LEU A 4 5.33 0.58 -5.96
CA LEU A 4 4.65 1.62 -6.75
C LEU A 4 4.59 2.96 -6.00
N CYS A 5 4.49 2.93 -4.67
CA CYS A 5 4.68 4.12 -3.84
C CYS A 5 6.11 4.68 -3.98
N HIS A 6 7.11 3.80 -4.13
CA HIS A 6 8.51 4.20 -4.33
C HIS A 6 8.79 4.87 -5.69
N THR A 7 8.00 4.59 -6.73
CA THR A 7 8.22 5.18 -8.06
C THR A 7 7.48 6.51 -8.26
N GLY A 8 6.89 7.08 -7.20
CA GLY A 8 6.22 8.39 -7.26
C GLY A 8 4.81 8.36 -7.87
N ARG A 9 4.17 7.17 -7.96
CA ARG A 9 2.80 7.01 -8.47
C ARG A 9 1.86 6.50 -7.38
N PRO A 10 1.49 7.33 -6.38
CA PRO A 10 0.60 6.92 -5.29
C PRO A 10 -0.77 6.44 -5.81
N THR A 11 -1.23 6.97 -6.94
CA THR A 11 -2.50 6.59 -7.58
C THR A 11 -2.53 5.13 -8.05
N ASP A 12 -1.41 4.60 -8.56
CA ASP A 12 -1.32 3.20 -8.97
C ASP A 12 -1.34 2.25 -7.76
N ALA A 13 -0.78 2.70 -6.63
CA ALA A 13 -0.79 1.92 -5.40
C ALA A 13 -2.21 1.81 -4.80
N LEU A 14 -3.01 2.86 -4.93
CA LEU A 14 -4.44 2.86 -4.56
C LEU A 14 -5.26 1.94 -5.48
N ALA A 15 -5.06 2.00 -6.79
CA ALA A 15 -5.74 1.13 -7.75
C ALA A 15 -5.44 -0.36 -7.50
N ALA A 16 -4.19 -0.69 -7.16
CA ALA A 16 -3.81 -2.06 -6.77
C ALA A 16 -4.50 -2.50 -5.46
N TYR A 17 -4.81 -1.57 -4.55
CA TYR A 17 -5.50 -1.85 -3.29
C TYR A 17 -6.97 -2.12 -3.49
N GLU A 18 -7.63 -1.29 -4.29
CA GLU A 18 -9.02 -1.52 -4.66
C GLU A 18 -9.19 -2.86 -5.39
N GLY A 19 -8.29 -3.19 -6.33
CA GLY A 19 -8.32 -4.48 -7.02
C GLY A 19 -8.13 -5.67 -6.07
N ALA A 20 -7.22 -5.56 -5.10
CA ALA A 20 -7.02 -6.61 -4.10
C ALA A 20 -8.24 -6.75 -3.17
N ARG A 21 -8.78 -5.63 -2.68
CA ARG A 21 -9.98 -5.58 -1.84
C ARG A 21 -11.17 -6.22 -2.55
N GLN A 22 -11.41 -5.86 -3.80
CA GLN A 22 -12.54 -6.37 -4.57
C GLN A 22 -12.46 -7.89 -4.75
N ARG A 23 -11.27 -8.41 -5.09
CA ARG A 23 -11.05 -9.86 -5.23
C ARG A 23 -11.22 -10.63 -3.92
N LEU A 24 -10.79 -10.04 -2.81
CA LEU A 24 -10.98 -10.61 -1.46
C LEU A 24 -12.46 -10.64 -1.06
N ALA A 25 -13.18 -9.55 -1.33
CA ALA A 25 -14.61 -9.45 -1.10
C ALA A 25 -15.40 -10.43 -1.98
N GLU A 26 -15.04 -10.59 -3.25
CA GLU A 26 -15.67 -11.53 -4.17
C GLU A 26 -15.38 -12.99 -3.82
N ALA A 27 -14.15 -13.30 -3.42
CA ALA A 27 -13.75 -14.69 -3.14
C ALA A 27 -14.20 -15.18 -1.77
N MET A 28 -14.23 -14.30 -0.76
CA MET A 28 -14.43 -14.71 0.64
C MET A 28 -15.44 -13.83 1.41
N GLY A 29 -15.97 -12.76 0.81
CA GLY A 29 -16.80 -11.78 1.54
C GLY A 29 -16.03 -11.06 2.64
N ALA A 30 -14.70 -11.10 2.59
CA ALA A 30 -13.82 -10.60 3.65
C ALA A 30 -13.11 -9.32 3.19
N ASP A 31 -12.98 -8.37 4.11
CA ASP A 31 -12.17 -7.19 3.88
C ASP A 31 -10.67 -7.48 3.98
N PRO A 32 -9.82 -6.68 3.30
CA PRO A 32 -8.38 -6.74 3.48
C PRO A 32 -8.01 -6.57 4.96
N GLY A 33 -7.06 -7.38 5.44
CA GLY A 33 -6.64 -7.39 6.84
C GLY A 33 -6.08 -6.04 7.32
N PRO A 34 -5.99 -5.83 8.66
CA PRO A 34 -5.71 -4.53 9.27
C PRO A 34 -4.38 -3.92 8.78
N ALA A 35 -3.36 -4.74 8.53
CA ALA A 35 -2.08 -4.27 7.99
C ALA A 35 -2.21 -3.66 6.58
N LEU A 36 -3.09 -4.19 5.73
CA LEU A 36 -3.34 -3.66 4.39
C LEU A 36 -4.15 -2.36 4.46
N GLN A 37 -5.15 -2.29 5.35
CA GLN A 37 -5.94 -1.08 5.58
C GLN A 37 -5.06 0.08 6.07
N SER A 38 -4.19 -0.18 7.06
CA SER A 38 -3.23 0.82 7.54
C SER A 38 -2.26 1.27 6.45
N LEU A 39 -1.84 0.38 5.55
CA LEU A 39 -1.02 0.76 4.40
C LEU A 39 -1.79 1.68 3.44
N HIS A 40 -3.05 1.38 3.12
CA HIS A 40 -3.90 2.23 2.28
C HIS A 40 -4.12 3.63 2.88
N GLU A 41 -4.40 3.71 4.18
CA GLU A 41 -4.52 5.00 4.87
C GLU A 41 -3.24 5.82 4.82
N ARG A 42 -2.08 5.18 4.99
CA ARG A 42 -0.78 5.86 4.89
C ARG A 42 -0.54 6.37 3.46
N ILE A 43 -0.96 5.63 2.44
CA ILE A 43 -0.87 6.05 1.04
C ILE A 43 -1.78 7.27 0.78
N LEU A 44 -3.01 7.26 1.29
CA LEU A 44 -3.95 8.39 1.20
C LEU A 44 -3.39 9.65 1.88
N ARG A 45 -2.72 9.48 3.02
CA ARG A 45 -2.09 10.58 3.77
C ARG A 45 -0.76 11.04 3.16
N GLN A 46 -0.32 10.45 2.04
CA GLN A 46 1.01 10.67 1.46
C GLN A 46 2.12 10.57 2.51
N ASP A 47 2.01 9.58 3.39
CA ASP A 47 2.88 9.44 4.55
C ASP A 47 4.34 9.29 4.11
N PRO A 48 5.25 10.19 4.54
CA PRO A 48 6.66 10.17 4.14
C PRO A 48 7.39 8.91 4.62
N THR A 49 6.84 8.17 5.59
CA THR A 49 7.37 6.86 6.03
C THR A 49 7.15 5.74 5.01
N LEU A 50 6.36 5.98 3.95
CA LEU A 50 6.22 5.08 2.80
C LEU A 50 7.30 5.32 1.73
N LEU A 51 8.00 6.45 1.81
CA LEU A 51 9.21 6.64 1.03
C LEU A 51 10.28 5.70 1.58
N PRO A 52 11.16 5.16 0.73
CA PRO A 52 12.28 4.40 1.22
C PRO A 52 13.10 5.36 2.07
N LEU A 53 13.16 5.13 3.38
CA LEU A 53 14.32 5.59 4.14
C LEU A 53 15.52 5.01 3.39
N PRO A 54 16.53 5.82 2.99
CA PRO A 54 17.73 5.26 2.42
C PRO A 54 18.22 4.23 3.43
N ALA A 55 18.25 2.95 3.02
CA ALA A 55 18.77 1.89 3.85
C ALA A 55 20.20 2.32 4.18
N MET A 56 20.43 2.80 5.42
CA MET A 56 21.80 3.09 5.83
C MET A 56 22.56 1.78 5.69
N PRO A 57 23.68 1.75 4.93
CA PRO A 57 24.48 0.56 4.86
C PRO A 57 24.96 0.26 6.28
N VAL A 58 24.50 -0.88 6.81
CA VAL A 58 25.02 -1.44 8.06
C VAL A 58 26.51 -1.77 7.83
N PRO A 59 27.42 -1.26 8.68
CA PRO A 59 28.87 -1.46 8.54
C PRO A 59 29.30 -2.89 8.80
#